data_AF-A0A833ZZ64-F1
#
_entry.id   AF-A0A833ZZ64-F1
#
_cell.length_a   1.000
_cell.length_b   1.000
_cell.length_c   1.000
_cell.angle_alpha   90.00
_cell.angle_beta   90.00
_cell.angle_gamma   90.00
#
_symmetry.space_group_name_H-M   'P 1'
#
loop_
_entity.id
_entity.type
_entity.pdbx_description
1 polymer ?
#
loop_
_entity_poly.entity_id
_entity_poly.type
_entity_poly.pdbx_seq_one_letter_code
_entity_poly.pdbx_strand_id
1 'polypeptide(L)'
;MLLFLIFIFQCEISISKVLTDFPTPIFYDLYLEYTSENQHQYIWAVPVLNLNLQYNKMFVNQDSNTGKWLLTRRIFLVDALSGRENDLGSQPRLIRIATQISLSIHLVPSTKNGNIFPPLMTIGYSDIDIKDPNSQSVKVSFSVKYEMNQEEARIQTDIALGVLGGLAVLSSLLKTAGWKRRIGSPVIDLQAVMKFLIYYAGDLANVFLIITVGTGLYWLIFFKAQKSVSVLLPMPAQEERFVTYVGCAFALKALQFLHKLISQITIDIFFIDWERPKGKVLKAVEGEGGVRSATVPVSIWRTYFVANEWNEIQTVRKINPLFQVLTVLFFLEVVGFKNLALMDPSSSLSRDPLNYIPPYSRILRYAVSTALWLVIGIIQIMFFAVFYERFIEDKIRQFVDLCCMSNISVFLLSHRCFGYYIHGRSVHGHADTNMEEMNMNLKREAENLCSQRGLVPNTEGQTFQIAISSQMRQHYDRIHETLTRKNGPARLLSSSATTFEQSIKAYHTMNKFLGSFIDHVHKEMDYFIKDKLLLERILGMEFMEPMEKSIFYNDEVYSFSSVLYYGNEATLLIYDLLFFCVVDLACQNFILAAFLTYLQQEIFRFIRNIVGQKNLASKTLVDQRFLI
;
A
#
# COMPACT_ATOMS: atom_id res chain seq x y z
N MET A 1 29.15 1.12 10.36
CA MET A 1 28.81 -0.25 10.87
C MET A 1 29.22 -1.27 9.81
N LEU A 2 30.18 -2.14 10.12
CA LEU A 2 30.70 -3.16 9.19
C LEU A 2 29.69 -4.27 8.99
N LEU A 3 29.49 -4.67 7.73
CA LEU A 3 28.74 -5.86 7.38
C LEU A 3 29.57 -7.13 7.55
N PHE A 4 28.91 -8.27 7.73
CA PHE A 4 29.55 -9.59 7.65
C PHE A 4 28.68 -10.52 6.82
N LEU A 5 29.22 -11.07 5.74
CA LEU A 5 28.69 -12.26 5.08
C LEU A 5 29.54 -13.44 5.56
N ILE A 6 28.96 -14.35 6.34
CA ILE A 6 29.71 -15.44 7.00
C ILE A 6 29.30 -16.78 6.42
N PHE A 7 30.23 -17.48 5.78
CA PHE A 7 30.11 -18.91 5.52
C PHE A 7 30.72 -19.65 6.71
N ILE A 8 29.97 -20.56 7.34
CA ILE A 8 30.46 -21.36 8.46
C ILE A 8 30.35 -22.83 8.10
N PHE A 9 31.44 -23.56 8.26
CA PHE A 9 31.47 -25.01 8.21
C PHE A 9 31.85 -25.53 9.59
N GLN A 10 31.02 -26.41 10.14
CA GLN A 10 31.27 -27.07 11.42
C GLN A 10 31.35 -28.57 11.19
N CYS A 11 32.35 -29.21 11.79
CA CYS A 11 32.55 -30.64 11.70
C CYS A 11 33.00 -31.18 13.06
N GLU A 12 32.67 -32.44 13.31
CA GLU A 12 33.11 -33.17 14.49
C GLU A 12 34.07 -34.27 14.05
N ILE A 13 35.30 -34.24 14.58
CA ILE A 13 36.39 -35.13 14.17
C ILE A 13 36.77 -36.02 15.36
N SER A 14 36.85 -37.33 15.16
CA SER A 14 37.30 -38.26 16.19
C SER A 14 38.80 -38.08 16.51
N ILE A 15 39.16 -38.11 17.79
CA ILE A 15 40.55 -37.91 18.23
C ILE A 15 41.47 -39.04 17.74
N SER A 16 41.00 -40.28 17.71
CA SER A 16 41.77 -41.41 17.17
C SER A 16 42.23 -41.17 15.72
N LYS A 17 41.35 -40.61 14.90
CA LYS A 17 41.65 -40.22 13.52
C LYS A 17 42.66 -39.06 13.47
N VAL A 18 42.48 -38.03 14.29
CA VAL A 18 43.42 -36.90 14.37
C VAL A 18 44.84 -37.34 14.72
N LEU A 19 44.99 -38.25 15.69
CA LEU A 19 46.29 -38.78 16.11
C LEU A 19 46.96 -39.63 15.02
N THR A 20 46.17 -40.34 14.21
CA THR A 20 46.65 -41.17 13.11
C THR A 20 47.07 -40.31 11.91
N ASP A 21 46.24 -39.32 11.55
CA ASP A 21 46.44 -38.48 10.37
C ASP A 21 47.49 -37.38 10.61
N PHE A 22 47.63 -36.89 11.86
CA PHE A 22 48.55 -35.81 12.24
C PHE A 22 49.44 -36.18 13.43
N PRO A 23 50.37 -37.15 13.28
CA PRO A 23 51.25 -37.58 14.36
C PRO A 23 52.30 -36.52 14.76
N THR A 24 52.62 -35.59 13.86
CA THR A 24 53.58 -34.50 14.07
C THR A 24 53.02 -33.17 13.57
N PRO A 25 53.37 -32.03 14.18
CA PRO A 25 52.85 -30.73 13.76
C PRO A 25 53.40 -30.32 12.40
N ILE A 26 52.50 -30.05 11.46
CA ILE A 26 52.83 -29.48 10.14
C ILE A 26 52.56 -27.97 10.21
N PHE A 27 53.57 -27.17 9.85
CA PHE A 27 53.44 -25.72 9.76
C PHE A 27 53.02 -25.29 8.35
N TYR A 28 52.01 -24.44 8.28
CA TYR A 28 51.48 -23.86 7.06
C TYR A 28 51.73 -22.35 7.04
N ASP A 29 52.06 -21.82 5.87
CA ASP A 29 52.08 -20.39 5.59
C ASP A 29 51.03 -20.12 4.49
N LEU A 30 50.11 -19.19 4.75
CA LEU A 30 49.04 -18.86 3.81
C LEU A 30 49.46 -17.69 2.92
N TYR A 31 49.29 -17.86 1.61
CA TYR A 31 49.54 -16.83 0.60
C TYR A 31 48.30 -16.62 -0.26
N LEU A 32 48.04 -15.36 -0.61
CA LEU A 32 47.06 -14.95 -1.59
C LEU A 32 47.77 -14.69 -2.91
N GLU A 33 47.43 -15.48 -3.93
CA GLU A 33 47.91 -15.25 -5.29
C GLU A 33 47.08 -14.13 -5.95
N TYR A 34 47.75 -13.15 -6.56
CA TYR A 34 47.10 -12.07 -7.30
C TYR A 34 47.89 -11.71 -8.55
N THR A 35 47.18 -11.23 -9.56
CA THR A 35 47.80 -10.79 -10.83
C THR A 35 47.83 -9.27 -10.87
N SER A 36 49.01 -8.69 -11.12
CA SER A 36 49.16 -7.25 -11.30
C SER A 36 48.59 -6.79 -12.66
N GLU A 37 48.36 -5.49 -12.83
CA GLU A 37 47.91 -4.89 -14.11
C GLU A 37 48.80 -5.29 -15.30
N ASN A 38 50.09 -5.55 -15.04
CA ASN A 38 51.07 -6.00 -16.03
C ASN A 38 51.03 -7.53 -16.30
N GLN A 39 49.97 -8.24 -15.90
CA GLN A 39 49.81 -9.71 -16.01
C GLN A 39 50.88 -10.55 -15.31
N HIS A 40 51.67 -9.96 -14.41
CA HIS A 40 52.63 -10.69 -13.59
C HIS A 40 51.92 -11.26 -12.35
N GLN A 41 52.15 -12.55 -12.08
CA GLN A 41 51.64 -13.24 -10.89
C GLN A 41 52.52 -12.90 -9.68
N TYR A 42 51.87 -12.47 -8.60
CA TYR A 42 52.48 -12.20 -7.32
C TYR A 42 51.78 -12.98 -6.22
N ILE A 43 52.50 -13.21 -5.12
CA ILE A 43 51.95 -13.83 -3.92
C ILE A 43 52.06 -12.84 -2.76
N TRP A 44 50.98 -12.71 -2.00
CA TRP A 44 50.89 -11.86 -0.82
C TRP A 44 50.73 -12.73 0.42
N ALA A 45 51.61 -12.55 1.42
CA ALA A 45 51.51 -13.32 2.66
C ALA A 45 50.29 -12.86 3.49
N VAL A 46 49.41 -13.80 3.85
CA VAL A 46 48.22 -13.50 4.64
C VAL A 46 48.62 -13.43 6.12
N PRO A 47 48.39 -12.30 6.81
CA PRO A 47 48.66 -12.20 8.24
C PRO A 47 47.70 -13.08 9.05
N VAL A 48 48.22 -13.63 10.14
CA VAL A 48 47.48 -14.50 11.06
C VAL A 48 47.36 -13.89 12.46
N LEU A 49 46.14 -13.77 12.95
CA LEU A 49 45.81 -13.42 14.32
C LEU A 49 45.62 -14.70 15.17
N ASN A 50 46.64 -15.08 15.93
CA ASN A 50 46.56 -16.23 16.84
C ASN A 50 45.99 -15.79 18.20
N LEU A 51 44.77 -16.24 18.52
CA LEU A 51 44.05 -15.87 19.76
C LEU A 51 44.71 -16.41 21.03
N ASN A 52 45.55 -17.43 20.93
CA ASN A 52 46.23 -18.06 22.05
C ASN A 52 47.65 -17.54 22.25
N LEU A 53 48.11 -16.57 21.44
CA LEU A 53 49.44 -15.99 21.56
C LEU A 53 49.57 -15.19 22.88
N GLN A 54 50.56 -15.58 23.69
CA GLN A 54 50.93 -14.86 24.90
C GLN A 54 52.21 -14.07 24.68
N TYR A 55 52.16 -12.78 25.01
CA TYR A 55 53.34 -11.92 25.06
C TYR A 55 53.34 -11.18 26.40
N ASN A 56 54.46 -11.19 27.12
CA ASN A 56 54.55 -10.64 28.49
C ASN A 56 53.46 -11.16 29.45
N LYS A 57 53.14 -12.46 29.38
CA LYS A 57 52.09 -13.14 30.17
C LYS A 57 50.65 -12.63 29.94
N MET A 58 50.41 -11.85 28.89
CA MET A 58 49.07 -11.42 28.47
C MET A 58 48.71 -11.99 27.11
N PHE A 59 47.43 -12.35 26.94
CA PHE A 59 46.87 -12.73 25.64
C PHE A 59 46.61 -11.49 24.80
N VAL A 60 47.62 -11.05 24.06
CA VAL A 60 47.63 -9.78 23.32
C VAL A 60 46.59 -9.71 22.20
N ASN A 61 46.20 -10.85 21.64
CA ASN A 61 45.30 -10.94 20.49
C ASN A 61 43.83 -11.19 20.88
N GLN A 62 43.50 -11.17 22.16
CA GLN A 62 42.11 -11.27 22.66
C GLN A 62 41.50 -9.90 22.98
N ASP A 63 42.33 -8.85 23.10
CA ASP A 63 41.86 -7.48 23.34
C ASP A 63 41.22 -6.91 22.07
N SER A 64 40.20 -6.07 22.23
CA SER A 64 39.49 -5.38 21.15
C SER A 64 40.33 -4.30 20.45
N ASN A 65 41.41 -3.85 21.09
CA ASN A 65 42.30 -2.82 20.53
C ASN A 65 43.28 -3.41 19.51
N THR A 66 43.03 -3.13 18.23
CA THR A 66 43.84 -3.59 17.09
C THR A 66 45.30 -3.14 17.15
N GLY A 67 45.60 -2.02 17.81
CA GLY A 67 46.97 -1.50 17.95
C GLY A 67 47.88 -2.36 18.84
N LYS A 68 47.32 -3.30 19.61
CA LYS A 68 48.07 -4.23 20.47
C LYS A 68 48.26 -5.61 19.85
N TRP A 69 47.66 -5.87 18.70
CA TRP A 69 47.70 -7.19 18.07
C TRP A 69 49.09 -7.50 17.54
N LEU A 70 49.56 -8.72 17.82
CA LEU A 70 50.78 -9.28 17.26
C LEU A 70 50.40 -10.35 16.23
N LEU A 71 50.61 -10.03 14.96
CA LEU A 71 50.29 -10.89 13.84
C LEU A 71 51.45 -11.85 13.53
N THR A 72 51.13 -13.11 13.30
CA THR A 72 52.06 -14.17 12.92
C THR A 72 51.85 -14.59 11.46
N ARG A 73 52.72 -15.46 10.94
CA ARG A 73 52.61 -16.01 9.57
C ARG A 73 52.32 -17.50 9.56
N ARG A 74 53.09 -18.26 10.35
CA ARG A 74 52.96 -19.71 10.44
C ARG A 74 51.81 -20.10 11.35
N ILE A 75 51.07 -21.12 10.92
CA ILE A 75 50.08 -21.83 11.72
C ILE A 75 50.37 -23.31 11.70
N PHE A 76 49.82 -24.04 12.65
CA PHE A 76 49.66 -25.48 12.57
C PHE A 76 48.19 -25.82 12.83
N LEU A 77 47.73 -26.99 12.38
CA LEU A 77 46.35 -27.43 12.62
C LEU A 77 46.25 -28.29 13.88
N VAL A 78 47.23 -29.17 14.09
CA VAL A 78 47.29 -30.12 15.21
C VAL A 78 48.72 -30.19 15.69
N ASP A 79 48.91 -30.11 17.00
CA ASP A 79 50.16 -30.43 17.68
C ASP A 79 49.91 -31.57 18.68
N ALA A 80 50.35 -32.76 18.27
CA ALA A 80 50.30 -33.98 19.05
C ALA A 80 51.69 -34.43 19.55
N LEU A 81 52.71 -33.59 19.37
CA LEU A 81 54.08 -33.87 19.77
C LEU A 81 54.41 -33.20 21.11
N SER A 82 54.02 -31.95 21.31
CA SER A 82 54.33 -31.22 22.55
C SER A 82 53.67 -31.77 23.82
N GLY A 83 52.62 -32.58 23.71
CA GLY A 83 51.97 -33.23 24.85
C GLY A 83 52.40 -34.68 25.10
N ARG A 84 53.41 -35.19 24.40
CA ARG A 84 54.00 -36.51 24.70
C ARG A 84 54.96 -36.37 25.89
N GLU A 85 54.76 -37.22 26.89
CA GLU A 85 55.64 -37.29 28.06
C GLU A 85 56.63 -38.46 27.90
N ASN A 86 57.88 -38.24 28.32
CA ASN A 86 58.99 -39.20 28.42
C ASN A 86 59.54 -39.80 27.10
N ASP A 87 58.69 -40.31 26.21
CA ASP A 87 59.11 -40.99 24.97
C ASP A 87 58.38 -40.43 23.74
N LEU A 88 59.08 -40.34 22.61
CA LEU A 88 58.52 -39.90 21.33
C LEU A 88 57.53 -40.90 20.76
N GLY A 89 57.58 -42.19 21.17
CA GLY A 89 56.64 -43.23 20.78
C GLY A 89 55.35 -43.30 21.61
N SER A 90 55.27 -42.57 22.73
CA SER A 90 54.11 -42.63 23.64
C SER A 90 52.91 -41.85 23.09
N GLN A 91 51.70 -42.23 23.54
CA GLN A 91 50.51 -41.44 23.24
C GLN A 91 50.59 -40.09 23.96
N PRO A 92 50.24 -38.98 23.30
CA PRO A 92 50.23 -37.67 23.94
C PRO A 92 49.16 -37.64 25.02
N ARG A 93 49.48 -37.03 26.16
CA ARG A 93 48.51 -36.72 27.22
C ARG A 93 47.60 -35.57 26.80
N LEU A 94 48.17 -34.58 26.11
CA LEU A 94 47.46 -33.38 25.68
C LEU A 94 47.71 -33.12 24.21
N ILE A 95 46.67 -32.75 23.48
CA ILE A 95 46.80 -32.30 22.08
C ILE A 95 46.27 -30.89 21.94
N ARG A 96 46.96 -30.09 21.14
CA ARG A 96 46.51 -28.75 20.78
C ARG A 96 45.97 -28.76 19.36
N ILE A 97 44.70 -28.41 19.19
CA ILE A 97 44.00 -28.43 17.90
C ILE A 97 43.49 -27.03 17.57
N ALA A 98 43.60 -26.62 16.31
CA ALA A 98 42.93 -25.45 15.77
C ALA A 98 41.41 -25.71 15.68
N THR A 99 40.66 -25.26 16.68
CA THR A 99 39.21 -25.46 16.78
C THR A 99 38.42 -24.36 16.08
N GLN A 100 39.01 -23.18 15.93
CA GLN A 100 38.39 -22.05 15.26
C GLN A 100 39.34 -21.45 14.23
N ILE A 101 38.93 -21.48 12.97
CA ILE A 101 39.63 -20.81 11.87
C ILE A 101 38.64 -19.86 11.20
N SER A 102 39.02 -18.59 11.06
CA SER A 102 38.19 -17.57 10.40
C SER A 102 39.03 -16.78 9.43
N LEU A 103 38.62 -16.67 8.17
CA LEU A 103 39.23 -15.78 7.19
C LEU A 103 38.34 -14.54 7.00
N SER A 104 38.82 -13.37 7.42
CA SER A 104 38.13 -12.09 7.23
C SER A 104 38.66 -11.39 5.97
N ILE A 105 37.74 -11.02 5.07
CA ILE A 105 38.01 -10.33 3.81
C ILE A 105 37.25 -9.02 3.85
N HIS A 106 37.95 -7.89 3.88
CA HIS A 106 37.32 -6.58 3.90
C HIS A 106 37.37 -5.96 2.50
N LEU A 107 36.21 -5.54 1.98
CA LEU A 107 36.14 -4.80 0.72
C LEU A 107 36.59 -3.36 0.92
N VAL A 108 37.39 -2.87 -0.03
CA VAL A 108 37.79 -1.47 -0.10
C VAL A 108 36.55 -0.66 -0.52
N PRO A 109 36.08 0.27 0.32
CA PRO A 109 34.89 1.05 0.02
C PRO A 109 35.08 1.87 -1.26
N SER A 110 34.00 2.06 -2.01
CA SER A 110 33.94 2.93 -3.19
C SER A 110 34.80 2.51 -4.40
N THR A 111 35.29 1.26 -4.45
CA THR A 111 36.01 0.74 -5.62
C THR A 111 35.08 0.03 -6.59
N LYS A 112 35.10 0.42 -7.88
CA LYS A 112 34.31 -0.24 -8.95
C LYS A 112 34.80 -1.64 -9.29
N ASN A 113 36.05 -1.95 -8.93
CA ASN A 113 36.73 -3.18 -9.32
C ASN A 113 36.63 -4.29 -8.26
N GLY A 114 35.94 -4.04 -7.13
CA GLY A 114 35.80 -5.01 -6.05
C GLY A 114 37.11 -5.33 -5.35
N ASN A 115 37.93 -4.30 -5.14
CA ASN A 115 39.21 -4.45 -4.48
C ASN A 115 38.99 -4.84 -3.02
N ILE A 116 39.86 -5.71 -2.50
CA ILE A 116 39.85 -6.11 -1.09
C ILE A 116 41.11 -5.62 -0.40
N PHE A 117 41.01 -5.33 0.89
CA PHE A 117 42.19 -5.26 1.74
C PHE A 117 42.80 -6.66 1.89
N PRO A 118 44.10 -6.77 2.21
CA PRO A 118 44.71 -8.06 2.52
C PRO A 118 43.85 -8.83 3.53
N PRO A 119 43.46 -10.08 3.23
CA PRO A 119 42.68 -10.90 4.16
C PRO A 119 43.40 -11.07 5.49
N LEU A 120 42.63 -11.25 6.57
CA LEU A 120 43.15 -11.55 7.90
C LEU A 120 42.66 -12.94 8.31
N MET A 121 43.58 -13.84 8.65
CA MET A 121 43.24 -15.15 9.17
C MET A 121 43.27 -15.13 10.69
N THR A 122 42.16 -15.43 11.36
CA THR A 122 42.11 -15.61 12.81
C THR A 122 42.09 -17.09 13.14
N ILE A 123 42.96 -17.52 14.05
CA ILE A 123 43.06 -18.91 14.51
C ILE A 123 42.96 -18.99 16.03
N GLY A 124 42.11 -19.90 16.50
CA GLY A 124 41.94 -20.27 17.90
C GLY A 124 42.30 -21.74 18.10
N TYR A 125 43.14 -21.97 19.09
CA TYR A 125 43.59 -23.29 19.52
C TYR A 125 42.90 -23.69 20.81
N SER A 126 42.63 -24.98 20.95
CA SER A 126 42.14 -25.58 22.19
C SER A 126 42.99 -26.77 22.57
N ASP A 127 43.25 -26.89 23.87
CA ASP A 127 44.01 -27.99 24.46
C ASP A 127 43.04 -29.06 24.95
N ILE A 128 43.24 -30.30 24.50
CA ILE A 128 42.35 -31.44 24.80
C ILE A 128 43.14 -32.51 25.53
N ASP A 129 42.65 -32.89 26.71
CA ASP A 129 43.19 -33.98 27.53
C ASP A 129 42.71 -35.34 26.99
N ILE A 130 43.67 -36.20 26.63
CA ILE A 130 43.40 -37.50 26.03
C ILE A 130 43.21 -38.51 27.16
N LYS A 131 41.97 -38.97 27.33
CA LYS A 131 41.61 -40.04 28.27
C LYS A 131 41.29 -41.34 27.56
N ASP A 132 40.49 -41.24 26.49
CA ASP A 132 40.17 -42.36 25.60
C ASP A 132 40.01 -41.85 24.15
N PRO A 133 41.02 -42.06 23.29
CA PRO A 133 41.00 -41.58 21.91
C PRO A 133 39.82 -42.07 21.06
N ASN A 134 39.25 -43.23 21.39
CA ASN A 134 38.23 -43.88 20.58
C ASN A 134 36.81 -43.35 20.87
N SER A 135 36.58 -42.81 22.06
CA SER A 135 35.28 -42.24 22.46
C SER A 135 35.24 -40.71 22.40
N GLN A 136 36.40 -40.05 22.28
CA GLN A 136 36.50 -38.59 22.24
C GLN A 136 36.46 -38.04 20.81
N SER A 137 35.78 -36.90 20.66
CA SER A 137 35.69 -36.11 19.43
C SER A 137 35.91 -34.63 19.72
N VAL A 138 36.35 -33.90 18.70
CA VAL A 138 36.55 -32.44 18.74
C VAL A 138 35.67 -31.77 17.72
N LYS A 139 34.99 -30.69 18.13
CA LYS A 139 34.25 -29.81 17.21
C LYS A 139 35.19 -28.75 16.68
N VAL A 140 35.31 -28.67 15.36
CA VAL A 140 36.09 -27.67 14.65
C VAL A 140 35.16 -26.79 13.81
N SER A 141 35.53 -25.52 13.69
CA SER A 141 34.79 -24.53 12.91
C SER A 141 35.73 -23.79 11.96
N PHE A 142 35.35 -23.74 10.69
CA PHE A 142 35.97 -22.90 9.68
C PHE A 142 34.94 -21.85 9.23
N SER A 143 35.35 -20.60 9.11
CA SER A 143 34.48 -19.56 8.58
C SER A 143 35.18 -18.57 7.65
N VAL A 144 34.44 -18.05 6.68
CA VAL A 144 34.90 -16.95 5.82
C VAL A 144 33.93 -15.79 6.00
N LYS A 145 34.45 -14.62 6.37
CA LYS A 145 33.70 -13.40 6.65
C LYS A 145 34.03 -12.35 5.60
N TYR A 146 33.04 -11.91 4.83
CA TYR A 146 33.19 -10.75 3.94
C TYR A 146 32.63 -9.51 4.60
N GLU A 147 33.41 -8.44 4.64
CA GLU A 147 33.05 -7.22 5.32
C GLU A 147 33.00 -6.02 4.39
N MET A 148 31.95 -5.20 4.55
CA MET A 148 31.77 -3.97 3.79
C MET A 148 31.20 -2.88 4.70
N ASN A 149 31.74 -1.67 4.63
CA ASN A 149 31.16 -0.55 5.36
C ASN A 149 29.90 -0.04 4.63
N GLN A 150 28.73 -0.13 5.27
CA GLN A 150 27.45 0.38 4.74
C GLN A 150 26.95 1.64 5.48
N GLU A 151 27.81 2.33 6.20
CA GLU A 151 27.42 3.51 6.97
C GLU A 151 26.86 4.63 6.09
N GLU A 152 27.44 4.83 4.91
CA GLU A 152 26.96 5.82 3.95
C GLU A 152 25.53 5.52 3.47
N ALA A 153 25.24 4.26 3.09
CA ALA A 153 23.90 3.84 2.67
C ALA A 153 22.86 4.03 3.79
N ARG A 154 23.26 3.80 5.04
CA ARG A 154 22.41 4.06 6.20
C ARG A 154 22.14 5.54 6.39
N ILE A 155 23.17 6.39 6.35
CA ILE A 155 23.04 7.85 6.47
C ILE A 155 22.13 8.38 5.37
N GLN A 156 22.28 7.92 4.12
CA GLN A 156 21.42 8.31 3.01
C GLN A 156 19.95 7.91 3.25
N THR A 157 19.70 6.72 3.79
CA THR A 157 18.34 6.26 4.15
C THR A 157 17.74 7.12 5.27
N ASP A 158 18.53 7.43 6.30
CA ASP A 158 18.10 8.26 7.44
C ASP A 158 17.79 9.70 6.99
N ILE A 159 18.60 10.28 6.09
CA ILE A 159 18.35 11.60 5.49
C ILE A 159 17.07 11.57 4.65
N ALA A 160 16.88 10.56 3.81
CA ALA A 160 15.68 10.42 2.99
C ALA A 160 14.41 10.32 3.86
N LEU A 161 14.47 9.57 4.96
CA LEU A 161 13.38 9.46 5.93
C LEU A 161 13.07 10.81 6.60
N GLY A 162 14.09 11.57 6.99
CA GLY A 162 13.92 12.90 7.59
C GLY A 162 13.26 13.91 6.62
N VAL A 163 13.76 13.98 5.38
CA VAL A 163 13.26 14.92 4.37
C VAL A 163 11.84 14.56 3.92
N LEU A 164 11.61 13.30 3.52
CA LEU A 164 10.29 12.86 3.07
C LEU A 164 9.27 12.84 4.22
N GLY A 165 9.70 12.53 5.44
CA GLY A 165 8.88 12.65 6.64
C GLY A 165 8.44 14.08 6.91
N GLY A 166 9.35 15.06 6.78
CA GLY A 166 9.01 16.48 6.88
C GLY A 166 8.01 16.93 5.81
N LEU A 167 8.18 16.49 4.56
CA LEU A 167 7.21 16.75 3.50
C LEU A 167 5.85 16.09 3.75
N ALA A 168 5.83 14.90 4.36
CA ALA A 168 4.60 14.23 4.77
C ALA A 168 3.82 15.02 5.83
N VAL A 169 4.51 15.69 6.77
CA VAL A 169 3.87 16.60 7.74
C VAL A 169 3.23 17.79 7.03
N LEU A 170 3.94 18.43 6.10
CA LEU A 170 3.38 19.57 5.35
C LEU A 170 2.17 19.16 4.50
N SER A 171 2.26 18.02 3.82
CA SER A 171 1.15 17.44 3.04
C SER A 171 -0.07 17.14 3.92
N SER A 172 0.14 16.53 5.09
CA SER A 172 -0.96 16.19 5.99
C SER A 172 -1.59 17.41 6.66
N LEU A 173 -0.82 18.47 6.92
CA LEU A 173 -1.35 19.77 7.36
C LEU A 173 -2.26 20.38 6.29
N LEU A 174 -1.83 20.39 5.02
CA LEU A 174 -2.64 20.92 3.91
C LEU A 174 -3.94 20.13 3.72
N LYS A 175 -3.89 18.79 3.80
CA LYS A 175 -5.10 17.94 3.75
C LYS A 175 -6.04 18.21 4.92
N THR A 176 -5.49 18.44 6.11
CA THR A 176 -6.29 18.76 7.31
C THR A 176 -6.93 20.13 7.18
N ALA A 177 -6.21 21.14 6.66
CA ALA A 177 -6.74 22.47 6.40
C ALA A 177 -7.89 22.41 5.38
N GLY A 178 -7.71 21.67 4.27
CA GLY A 178 -8.77 21.44 3.29
C GLY A 178 -9.98 20.73 3.90
N TRP A 179 -9.76 19.67 4.69
CA TRP A 179 -10.85 18.98 5.38
C TRP A 179 -11.60 19.89 6.37
N LYS A 180 -10.90 20.75 7.12
CA LYS A 180 -11.54 21.70 8.04
C LYS A 180 -12.40 22.72 7.32
N ARG A 181 -11.92 23.26 6.19
CA ARG A 181 -12.71 24.14 5.32
C ARG A 181 -13.98 23.46 4.83
N ARG A 182 -13.89 22.19 4.42
CA ARG A 182 -15.04 21.38 3.95
C ARG A 182 -16.06 21.04 5.04
N ILE A 183 -15.70 21.18 6.31
CA ILE A 183 -16.65 21.08 7.43
C ILE A 183 -17.36 22.40 7.71
N GLY A 184 -16.76 23.54 7.34
CA GLY A 184 -17.29 24.86 7.64
C GLY A 184 -17.21 25.25 9.12
N SER A 185 -16.24 24.67 9.87
CA SER A 185 -15.99 25.05 11.26
C SER A 185 -14.61 25.73 11.38
N PRO A 186 -14.55 26.97 11.90
CA PRO A 186 -13.28 27.69 12.06
C PRO A 186 -12.48 27.21 13.28
N VAL A 187 -13.06 26.39 14.16
CA VAL A 187 -12.44 25.98 15.42
C VAL A 187 -11.55 24.75 15.22
N ILE A 188 -10.30 24.85 15.69
CA ILE A 188 -9.39 23.70 15.82
C ILE A 188 -9.78 22.96 17.11
N ASP A 189 -10.50 21.86 16.92
CA ASP A 189 -10.94 20.95 17.99
C ASP A 189 -10.04 19.70 18.06
N LEU A 190 -10.27 18.85 19.06
CA LEU A 190 -9.61 17.54 19.17
C LEU A 190 -9.83 16.68 17.91
N GLN A 191 -10.98 16.83 17.23
CA GLN A 191 -11.29 16.13 16.00
C GLN A 191 -10.32 16.52 14.86
N ALA A 192 -9.90 17.79 14.79
CA ALA A 192 -8.90 18.29 13.87
C ALA A 192 -7.56 17.59 14.05
N VAL A 193 -7.11 17.49 15.31
CA VAL A 193 -5.85 16.85 15.67
C VAL A 193 -5.90 15.36 15.31
N MET A 194 -6.99 14.67 15.66
CA MET A 194 -7.15 13.26 15.30
C MET A 194 -7.17 13.04 13.78
N LYS A 195 -7.79 13.94 13.02
CA LYS A 195 -7.79 13.88 11.54
C LYS A 195 -6.42 14.12 10.95
N PHE A 196 -5.68 15.09 11.49
CA PHE A 196 -4.29 15.32 11.12
C PHE A 196 -3.45 14.06 11.34
N LEU A 197 -3.56 13.41 12.50
CA LEU A 197 -2.82 12.18 12.80
C LEU A 197 -3.14 11.04 11.82
N ILE A 198 -4.41 10.89 11.41
CA ILE A 198 -4.81 9.87 10.43
C ILE A 198 -4.28 10.21 9.02
N TYR A 199 -4.35 11.46 8.60
CA TYR A 199 -3.78 11.87 7.31
C TYR A 199 -2.26 11.73 7.31
N TYR A 200 -1.61 12.10 8.40
CA TYR A 200 -0.18 11.94 8.58
C TYR A 200 0.24 10.47 8.59
N ALA A 201 -0.49 9.58 9.26
CA ALA A 201 -0.25 8.14 9.20
C ALA A 201 -0.27 7.63 7.76
N GLY A 202 -1.26 8.05 6.96
CA GLY A 202 -1.35 7.68 5.55
C GLY A 202 -0.19 8.20 4.68
N ASP A 203 0.23 9.45 4.90
CA ASP A 203 1.34 10.04 4.15
C ASP A 203 2.69 9.44 4.58
N LEU A 204 2.87 9.20 5.87
CA LEU A 204 4.04 8.51 6.43
C LEU A 204 4.15 7.06 5.95
N ALA A 205 3.02 6.36 5.79
CA ALA A 205 2.99 5.02 5.18
C ALA A 205 3.54 5.02 3.74
N ASN A 206 3.17 6.03 2.95
CA ASN A 206 3.69 6.19 1.60
C ASN A 206 5.20 6.51 1.61
N VAL A 207 5.67 7.31 2.56
CA VAL A 207 7.10 7.59 2.74
C VAL A 207 7.87 6.31 3.06
N PHE A 208 7.40 5.52 4.03
CA PHE A 208 8.04 4.25 4.35
C PHE A 208 8.05 3.32 3.14
N LEU A 209 6.95 3.21 2.39
CA LEU A 209 6.91 2.42 1.17
C LEU A 209 7.95 2.86 0.14
N ILE A 210 8.05 4.17 -0.15
CA ILE A 210 9.01 4.70 -1.13
C ILE A 210 10.44 4.34 -0.71
N ILE A 211 10.76 4.50 0.57
CA ILE A 211 12.08 4.20 1.12
C ILE A 211 12.36 2.70 1.06
N THR A 212 11.44 1.85 1.53
CA THR A 212 11.66 0.39 1.55
C THR A 212 11.74 -0.18 0.14
N VAL A 213 10.91 0.31 -0.80
CA VAL A 213 10.98 -0.08 -2.22
C VAL A 213 12.30 0.39 -2.83
N GLY A 214 12.70 1.64 -2.62
CA GLY A 214 13.96 2.18 -3.12
C GLY A 214 15.18 1.40 -2.61
N THR A 215 15.26 1.15 -1.31
CA THR A 215 16.34 0.37 -0.70
C THR A 215 16.30 -1.10 -1.14
N GLY A 216 15.12 -1.69 -1.27
CA GLY A 216 14.95 -3.06 -1.78
C GLY A 216 15.45 -3.19 -3.22
N LEU A 217 15.02 -2.27 -4.10
CA LEU A 217 15.43 -2.23 -5.50
C LEU A 217 16.93 -1.97 -5.65
N TYR A 218 17.51 -1.10 -4.82
CA TYR A 218 18.96 -0.87 -4.78
C TYR A 218 19.70 -2.20 -4.57
N TRP A 219 19.37 -2.95 -3.52
CA TRP A 219 20.03 -4.24 -3.27
C TRP A 219 19.72 -5.25 -4.37
N LEU A 220 18.49 -5.33 -4.85
CA LEU A 220 18.12 -6.25 -5.93
C LEU A 220 18.96 -6.01 -7.19
N ILE A 221 19.07 -4.76 -7.65
CA ILE A 221 19.79 -4.42 -8.87
C ILE A 221 21.30 -4.58 -8.66
N PHE A 222 21.88 -3.91 -7.66
CA PHE A 222 23.33 -3.89 -7.51
C PHE A 222 23.92 -5.21 -7.02
N PHE A 223 23.19 -6.01 -6.24
CA PHE A 223 23.67 -7.33 -5.82
C PHE A 223 23.52 -8.39 -6.92
N LYS A 224 22.46 -8.35 -7.73
CA LYS A 224 22.23 -9.36 -8.79
C LYS A 224 22.90 -9.02 -10.12
N ALA A 225 23.11 -7.73 -10.42
CA ALA A 225 23.78 -7.29 -11.65
C ALA A 225 25.31 -7.16 -11.50
N GLN A 226 25.89 -7.55 -10.36
CA GLN A 226 27.32 -7.39 -10.13
C GLN A 226 28.16 -8.36 -10.97
N LYS A 227 29.16 -7.82 -11.68
CA LYS A 227 30.20 -8.61 -12.37
C LYS A 227 31.48 -8.72 -11.54
N SER A 228 31.81 -7.65 -10.82
CA SER A 228 32.82 -7.56 -9.76
C SER A 228 32.10 -7.33 -8.43
N VAL A 229 32.67 -7.79 -7.32
CA VAL A 229 32.02 -7.64 -6.00
C VAL A 229 32.03 -6.18 -5.59
N SER A 230 30.91 -5.47 -5.77
CA SER A 230 30.78 -4.06 -5.40
C SER A 230 29.99 -3.87 -4.10
N VAL A 231 29.06 -4.77 -3.81
CA VAL A 231 27.94 -4.53 -2.89
C VAL A 231 27.53 -5.87 -2.24
N LEU A 232 27.55 -5.95 -0.89
CA LEU A 232 27.15 -7.14 -0.11
C LEU A 232 25.74 -6.98 0.51
N LEU A 233 24.93 -8.04 0.52
CA LEU A 233 23.60 -8.02 1.16
C LEU A 233 23.64 -7.72 2.66
N PRO A 234 22.70 -6.91 3.20
CA PRO A 234 22.65 -6.51 4.62
C PRO A 234 22.61 -7.70 5.60
N MET A 235 23.14 -7.49 6.80
CA MET A 235 23.09 -8.49 7.87
C MET A 235 21.66 -8.74 8.38
N PRO A 236 21.39 -9.90 9.01
CA PRO A 236 20.08 -10.19 9.61
C PRO A 236 19.55 -9.08 10.53
N ALA A 237 20.40 -8.48 11.38
CA ALA A 237 20.00 -7.38 12.27
C ALA A 237 19.59 -6.09 11.52
N GLN A 238 20.14 -5.85 10.33
CA GLN A 238 19.71 -4.74 9.47
C GLN A 238 18.44 -5.08 8.70
N GLU A 239 18.30 -6.34 8.25
CA GLU A 239 17.06 -6.84 7.66
C GLU A 239 15.89 -6.74 8.66
N GLU A 240 16.10 -6.96 9.96
CA GLU A 240 15.06 -6.78 10.98
C GLU A 240 14.52 -5.35 11.04
N ARG A 241 15.41 -4.34 11.00
CA ARG A 241 14.98 -2.93 10.94
C ARG A 241 14.20 -2.63 9.67
N PHE A 242 14.66 -3.17 8.53
CA PHE A 242 13.96 -3.03 7.26
C PHE A 242 12.56 -3.65 7.32
N VAL A 243 12.42 -4.86 7.86
CA VAL A 243 11.12 -5.53 8.06
C VAL A 243 10.22 -4.73 9.00
N THR A 244 10.78 -4.10 10.03
CA THR A 244 10.01 -3.21 10.92
C THR A 244 9.45 -2.02 10.16
N TYR A 245 10.23 -1.38 9.27
CA TYR A 245 9.72 -0.29 8.43
C TYR A 245 8.59 -0.74 7.50
N VAL A 246 8.69 -1.92 6.89
CA VAL A 246 7.61 -2.50 6.08
C VAL A 246 6.36 -2.76 6.93
N GLY A 247 6.52 -3.31 8.14
CA GLY A 247 5.43 -3.53 9.09
C GLY A 247 4.76 -2.22 9.52
N CYS A 248 5.53 -1.17 9.82
CA CYS A 248 5.02 0.16 10.12
C CYS A 248 4.27 0.77 8.93
N ALA A 249 4.81 0.62 7.71
CA ALA A 249 4.15 1.08 6.48
C ALA A 249 2.77 0.42 6.34
N PHE A 250 2.70 -0.91 6.52
CA PHE A 250 1.43 -1.64 6.47
C PHE A 250 0.44 -1.17 7.55
N ALA A 251 0.86 -1.10 8.82
CA ALA A 251 -0.03 -0.71 9.92
C ALA A 251 -0.62 0.69 9.73
N LEU A 252 0.21 1.66 9.33
CA LEU A 252 -0.22 3.02 9.07
C LEU A 252 -1.10 3.12 7.82
N LYS A 253 -0.80 2.33 6.76
CA LYS A 253 -1.63 2.27 5.56
C LYS A 253 -2.99 1.64 5.84
N ALA A 254 -3.04 0.59 6.65
CA ALA A 254 -4.27 -0.06 7.08
C ALA A 254 -5.18 0.94 7.84
N LEU A 255 -4.60 1.76 8.72
CA LEU A 255 -5.33 2.83 9.41
C LEU A 255 -5.91 3.85 8.42
N GLN A 256 -5.12 4.30 7.43
CA GLN A 256 -5.60 5.21 6.39
C GLN A 256 -6.72 4.58 5.55
N PHE A 257 -6.53 3.33 5.12
CA PHE A 257 -7.50 2.59 4.30
C PHE A 257 -8.82 2.41 5.05
N LEU A 258 -8.78 1.94 6.30
CA LEU A 258 -9.98 1.74 7.12
C LEU A 258 -10.72 3.08 7.34
N HIS A 259 -9.97 4.15 7.58
CA HIS A 259 -10.57 5.48 7.70
C HIS A 259 -11.27 5.94 6.42
N LYS A 260 -10.64 5.74 5.25
CA LYS A 260 -11.25 6.02 3.95
C LYS A 260 -12.49 5.17 3.72
N LEU A 261 -12.42 3.87 4.01
CA LEU A 261 -13.55 2.95 3.87
C LEU A 261 -14.74 3.41 4.72
N ILE A 262 -14.50 3.74 5.99
CA ILE A 262 -15.53 4.29 6.89
C ILE A 262 -16.12 5.58 6.30
N SER A 263 -15.26 6.51 5.87
CA SER A 263 -15.72 7.76 5.26
C SER A 263 -16.55 7.55 3.99
N GLN A 264 -16.32 6.47 3.25
CA GLN A 264 -17.05 6.13 2.03
C GLN A 264 -18.41 5.47 2.29
N ILE A 265 -18.53 4.67 3.35
CA ILE A 265 -19.80 4.01 3.75
C ILE A 265 -20.75 4.94 4.51
N THR A 266 -20.27 6.09 5.02
CA THR A 266 -21.08 7.05 5.76
C THR A 266 -21.53 8.26 4.96
N ILE A 267 -21.45 8.20 3.63
CA ILE A 267 -21.76 9.35 2.76
C ILE A 267 -23.26 9.62 2.73
N ASP A 268 -23.60 10.89 2.75
CA ASP A 268 -24.98 11.35 2.56
C ASP A 268 -25.24 11.46 1.05
N ILE A 269 -26.21 10.70 0.57
CA ILE A 269 -26.64 10.68 -0.84
C ILE A 269 -28.15 10.94 -0.91
N PHE A 270 -28.54 11.82 -1.81
CA PHE A 270 -29.93 12.12 -2.10
C PHE A 270 -30.18 12.19 -3.60
N PHE A 271 -31.28 11.56 -4.05
CA PHE A 271 -31.73 11.60 -5.44
C PHE A 271 -32.84 12.63 -5.60
N ILE A 272 -32.61 13.60 -6.48
CA ILE A 272 -33.56 14.65 -6.82
C ILE A 272 -34.31 14.22 -8.07
N ASP A 273 -35.61 13.96 -7.94
CA ASP A 273 -36.47 13.61 -9.07
C ASP A 273 -37.13 14.87 -9.65
N TRP A 274 -36.83 15.16 -10.91
CA TRP A 274 -37.33 16.34 -11.63
C TRP A 274 -38.66 16.09 -12.35
N GLU A 275 -39.15 14.86 -12.35
CA GLU A 275 -40.36 14.49 -13.08
C GLU A 275 -41.62 15.12 -12.46
N ARG A 276 -42.48 15.64 -13.34
CA ARG A 276 -43.71 16.31 -12.94
C ARG A 276 -44.92 15.40 -13.17
N PRO A 277 -45.93 15.45 -12.28
CA PRO A 277 -47.13 14.64 -12.43
C PRO A 277 -47.87 14.97 -13.74
N LYS A 278 -48.17 13.94 -14.55
CA LYS A 278 -48.84 14.07 -15.86
C LYS A 278 -50.35 14.30 -15.68
N GLY A 279 -50.72 15.54 -15.42
CA GLY A 279 -52.13 15.96 -15.36
C GLY A 279 -52.86 15.58 -14.08
N LYS A 280 -54.17 15.75 -14.11
CA LYS A 280 -55.08 15.57 -12.97
C LYS A 280 -56.13 14.50 -13.31
N VAL A 281 -56.23 13.48 -12.48
CA VAL A 281 -57.28 12.45 -12.55
C VAL A 281 -58.39 12.82 -11.57
N LEU A 282 -59.64 12.69 -12.02
CA LEU A 282 -60.80 12.85 -11.15
C LEU A 282 -60.94 11.59 -10.31
N LYS A 283 -60.73 11.70 -8.99
CA LYS A 283 -61.00 10.61 -8.05
C LYS A 283 -62.41 10.81 -7.50
N ALA A 284 -63.31 9.85 -7.75
CA ALA A 284 -64.58 9.79 -7.04
C ALA A 284 -64.28 9.40 -5.59
N VAL A 285 -64.69 10.24 -4.63
CA VAL A 285 -64.60 9.93 -3.20
C VAL A 285 -65.90 9.22 -2.83
N GLU A 286 -65.81 7.98 -2.36
CA GLU A 286 -66.96 7.33 -1.71
C GLU A 286 -67.25 8.08 -0.40
N GLY A 287 -68.41 8.75 -0.33
CA GLY A 287 -68.98 9.26 0.93
C GLY A 287 -69.41 10.72 0.94
N GLU A 288 -68.87 11.60 0.10
CA GLU A 288 -69.33 12.99 -0.01
C GLU A 288 -69.22 13.44 -1.48
N GLY A 289 -70.29 13.99 -2.04
CA GLY A 289 -70.45 14.34 -3.47
C GLY A 289 -69.55 15.47 -4.00
N GLY A 290 -68.29 15.54 -3.56
CA GLY A 290 -67.27 16.45 -4.07
C GLY A 290 -66.26 15.71 -4.96
N VAL A 291 -66.21 16.06 -6.24
CA VAL A 291 -65.16 15.61 -7.16
C VAL A 291 -63.84 16.28 -6.77
N ARG A 292 -62.92 15.56 -6.11
CA ARG A 292 -61.56 16.06 -5.85
C ARG A 292 -60.64 15.64 -7.00
N SER A 293 -60.08 16.65 -7.64
CA SER A 293 -59.07 16.48 -8.69
C SER A 293 -57.72 16.13 -8.04
N ALA A 294 -57.24 14.91 -8.22
CA ALA A 294 -55.95 14.44 -7.70
C ALA A 294 -54.93 14.37 -8.84
N THR A 295 -53.70 14.85 -8.61
CA THR A 295 -52.62 14.75 -9.60
C THR A 295 -52.19 13.30 -9.81
N VAL A 296 -51.86 12.91 -11.05
CA VAL A 296 -51.31 11.58 -11.34
C VAL A 296 -50.01 11.38 -10.58
N PRO A 297 -49.82 10.29 -9.83
CA PRO A 297 -48.56 10.04 -9.13
C PRO A 297 -47.41 9.83 -10.12
N VAL A 298 -46.23 10.33 -9.76
CA VAL A 298 -44.99 10.14 -10.52
C VAL A 298 -44.45 8.73 -10.27
N SER A 299 -43.91 8.08 -11.29
CA SER A 299 -43.29 6.76 -11.19
C SER A 299 -41.97 6.84 -10.43
N ILE A 300 -41.76 5.92 -9.47
CA ILE A 300 -40.53 5.80 -8.68
C ILE A 300 -39.44 4.95 -9.37
N TRP A 301 -39.79 4.22 -10.43
CA TRP A 301 -38.91 3.23 -11.06
C TRP A 301 -37.59 3.81 -11.58
N ARG A 302 -37.60 5.06 -12.07
CA ARG A 302 -36.39 5.77 -12.48
C ARG A 302 -35.41 5.93 -11.32
N THR A 303 -35.92 6.27 -10.13
CA THR A 303 -35.10 6.39 -8.91
C THR A 303 -34.53 5.05 -8.47
N TYR A 304 -35.30 3.97 -8.57
CA TYR A 304 -34.77 2.63 -8.31
C TYR A 304 -33.70 2.22 -9.31
N PHE A 305 -33.88 2.56 -10.60
CA PHE A 305 -32.89 2.26 -11.62
C PHE A 305 -31.56 2.99 -11.36
N VAL A 306 -31.59 4.30 -11.11
CA VAL A 306 -30.40 5.09 -10.76
C VAL A 306 -29.77 4.61 -9.44
N ALA A 307 -30.58 4.25 -8.45
CA ALA A 307 -30.09 3.71 -7.18
C ALA A 307 -29.37 2.36 -7.36
N ASN A 308 -29.91 1.48 -8.22
CA ASN A 308 -29.32 0.19 -8.52
C ASN A 308 -27.97 0.35 -9.22
N GLU A 309 -27.90 1.21 -10.24
CA GLU A 309 -26.66 1.50 -10.97
C GLU A 309 -25.61 2.18 -10.06
N TRP A 310 -26.05 3.04 -9.14
CA TRP A 310 -25.16 3.58 -8.11
C TRP A 310 -24.62 2.48 -7.20
N ASN A 311 -25.43 1.48 -6.83
CA ASN A 311 -25.02 0.34 -6.01
C ASN A 311 -23.94 -0.50 -6.72
N GLU A 312 -24.12 -0.77 -8.01
CA GLU A 312 -23.16 -1.52 -8.83
C GLU A 312 -21.78 -0.84 -8.88
N ILE A 313 -21.74 0.48 -9.14
CA ILE A 313 -20.46 1.20 -9.28
C ILE A 313 -19.70 1.41 -7.96
N GLN A 314 -20.29 1.15 -6.78
CA GLN A 314 -19.64 1.41 -5.48
C GLN A 314 -18.32 0.66 -5.29
N THR A 315 -18.26 -0.57 -5.80
CA THR A 315 -17.13 -1.48 -5.61
C THR A 315 -16.28 -1.69 -6.85
N VAL A 316 -16.63 -1.03 -7.97
CA VAL A 316 -15.86 -1.08 -9.21
C VAL A 316 -14.48 -0.46 -8.96
N ARG A 317 -13.45 -1.23 -9.32
CA ARG A 317 -12.04 -0.81 -9.30
C ARG A 317 -11.57 -0.50 -10.72
N LYS A 318 -10.52 0.30 -10.85
CA LYS A 318 -9.93 0.61 -12.16
C LYS A 318 -9.17 -0.59 -12.74
N ILE A 319 -8.58 -1.40 -11.86
CA ILE A 319 -7.86 -2.62 -12.24
C ILE A 319 -8.65 -3.85 -11.83
N ASN A 320 -8.33 -5.00 -12.42
CA ASN A 320 -8.90 -6.27 -12.01
C ASN A 320 -8.04 -6.88 -10.87
N PRO A 321 -8.57 -7.00 -9.63
CA PRO A 321 -7.78 -7.46 -8.48
C PRO A 321 -7.34 -8.92 -8.60
N LEU A 322 -8.20 -9.78 -9.15
CA LEU A 322 -7.87 -11.19 -9.36
C LEU A 322 -6.74 -11.33 -10.39
N PHE A 323 -6.84 -10.61 -11.51
CA PHE A 323 -5.81 -10.61 -12.54
C PHE A 323 -4.47 -10.07 -12.00
N GLN A 324 -4.50 -9.03 -11.17
CA GLN A 324 -3.31 -8.51 -10.48
C GLN A 324 -2.60 -9.59 -9.65
N VAL A 325 -3.33 -10.26 -8.75
CA VAL A 325 -2.75 -11.29 -7.87
C VAL A 325 -2.23 -12.49 -8.66
N LEU A 326 -3.02 -12.99 -9.63
CA LEU A 326 -2.62 -14.14 -10.46
C LEU A 326 -1.39 -13.85 -11.32
N THR A 327 -1.32 -12.65 -11.92
CA THR A 327 -0.18 -12.28 -12.77
C THR A 327 1.08 -12.13 -11.93
N VAL A 328 1.00 -11.51 -10.75
CA VAL A 328 2.14 -11.43 -9.81
C VAL A 328 2.61 -12.83 -9.41
N LEU A 329 1.68 -13.72 -9.04
CA LEU A 329 2.02 -15.09 -8.65
C LEU A 329 2.63 -15.89 -9.80
N PHE A 330 2.11 -15.71 -11.03
CA PHE A 330 2.67 -16.33 -12.23
C PHE A 330 4.14 -15.95 -12.44
N PHE A 331 4.49 -14.66 -12.39
CA PHE A 331 5.89 -14.25 -12.54
C PHE A 331 6.78 -14.74 -11.40
N LEU A 332 6.29 -14.70 -10.16
CA LEU A 332 7.05 -15.14 -8.98
C LEU A 332 7.34 -16.65 -9.00
N GLU A 333 6.30 -17.48 -9.18
CA GLU A 333 6.40 -18.93 -9.02
C GLU A 333 6.62 -19.67 -10.35
N VAL A 334 5.90 -19.32 -11.41
CA VAL A 334 5.93 -20.05 -12.69
C VAL A 334 7.14 -19.62 -13.54
N VAL A 335 7.34 -18.31 -13.70
CA VAL A 335 8.51 -17.79 -14.44
C VAL A 335 9.80 -17.91 -13.62
N GLY A 336 9.69 -18.02 -12.29
CA GLY A 336 10.82 -18.27 -11.39
C GLY A 336 11.50 -17.01 -10.85
N PHE A 337 10.84 -15.85 -10.88
CA PHE A 337 11.40 -14.61 -10.30
C PHE A 337 11.71 -14.74 -8.81
N LYS A 338 11.09 -15.68 -8.09
CA LYS A 338 11.48 -16.03 -6.71
C LYS A 338 12.96 -16.34 -6.55
N ASN A 339 13.62 -16.87 -7.58
CA ASN A 339 15.04 -17.23 -7.53
C ASN A 339 15.96 -15.99 -7.49
N LEU A 340 15.44 -14.80 -7.83
CA LEU A 340 16.13 -13.52 -7.61
C LEU A 340 16.14 -13.09 -6.14
N ALA A 341 15.35 -13.74 -5.27
CA ALA A 341 15.36 -13.47 -3.84
C ALA A 341 16.45 -14.26 -3.07
N LEU A 342 17.16 -15.17 -3.75
CA LEU A 342 18.22 -16.00 -3.16
C LEU A 342 19.46 -15.18 -2.81
N MET A 343 20.16 -15.55 -1.72
CA MET A 343 21.40 -14.91 -1.23
C MET A 343 22.64 -15.23 -2.09
N ASP A 344 22.51 -15.21 -3.42
CA ASP A 344 23.62 -15.37 -4.35
C ASP A 344 23.64 -14.26 -5.42
N PRO A 345 24.78 -13.99 -6.06
CA PRO A 345 24.84 -12.94 -7.09
C PRO A 345 24.18 -13.35 -8.41
N SER A 346 23.78 -14.61 -8.59
CA SER A 346 23.23 -15.09 -9.86
C SER A 346 21.85 -14.52 -10.15
N SER A 347 21.69 -14.00 -11.37
CA SER A 347 20.44 -13.50 -11.95
C SER A 347 19.63 -14.59 -12.68
N SER A 348 20.03 -15.86 -12.57
CA SER A 348 19.31 -16.95 -13.25
C SER A 348 17.94 -17.21 -12.63
N LEU A 349 16.91 -17.20 -13.47
CA LEU A 349 15.52 -17.51 -13.11
C LEU A 349 15.27 -19.01 -12.95
N SER A 350 16.08 -19.86 -13.56
CA SER A 350 16.03 -21.32 -13.40
C SER A 350 17.23 -21.81 -12.59
N ARG A 351 16.99 -22.77 -11.69
CA ARG A 351 18.03 -23.40 -10.87
C ARG A 351 17.96 -24.91 -11.01
N ASP A 352 19.13 -25.52 -11.11
CA ASP A 352 19.29 -26.96 -11.07
C ASP A 352 19.06 -27.44 -9.62
N PRO A 353 18.13 -28.38 -9.37
CA PRO A 353 17.88 -28.94 -8.03
C PRO A 353 19.10 -29.63 -7.40
N LEU A 354 20.07 -30.05 -8.20
CA LEU A 354 21.30 -30.72 -7.73
C LEU A 354 22.30 -29.73 -7.12
N ASN A 355 22.21 -28.45 -7.48
CA ASN A 355 23.09 -27.42 -6.97
C ASN A 355 22.62 -26.91 -5.60
N TYR A 356 23.57 -26.50 -4.77
CA TYR A 356 23.28 -25.85 -3.49
C TYR A 356 22.38 -24.62 -3.70
N ILE A 357 21.23 -24.59 -2.99
CA ILE A 357 20.29 -23.47 -2.99
C ILE A 357 20.52 -22.67 -1.71
N PRO A 358 21.03 -21.43 -1.80
CA PRO A 358 21.22 -20.59 -0.63
C PRO A 358 19.87 -20.15 -0.06
N PRO A 359 19.81 -19.74 1.23
CA PRO A 359 18.57 -19.22 1.81
C PRO A 359 18.10 -17.93 1.12
N TYR A 360 16.83 -17.61 1.28
CA TYR A 360 16.24 -16.36 0.78
C TYR A 360 16.63 -15.17 1.66
N SER A 361 16.95 -14.04 1.03
CA SER A 361 17.08 -12.75 1.72
C SER A 361 15.72 -12.06 1.80
N ARG A 362 15.37 -11.54 2.98
CA ARG A 362 14.09 -10.86 3.20
C ARG A 362 14.00 -9.57 2.37
N ILE A 363 15.11 -8.84 2.23
CA ILE A 363 15.11 -7.58 1.48
C ILE A 363 14.95 -7.82 -0.03
N LEU A 364 15.62 -8.84 -0.58
CA LEU A 364 15.49 -9.19 -2.00
C LEU A 364 14.08 -9.73 -2.31
N ARG A 365 13.54 -10.55 -1.41
CA ARG A 365 12.19 -11.12 -1.55
C ARG A 365 11.12 -10.03 -1.58
N TYR A 366 11.23 -9.04 -0.70
CA TYR A 366 10.40 -7.84 -0.71
C TYR A 366 10.58 -7.03 -2.00
N ALA A 367 11.82 -6.83 -2.45
CA ALA A 367 12.13 -6.04 -3.64
C ALA A 367 11.52 -6.64 -4.93
N VAL A 368 11.68 -7.95 -5.14
CA VAL A 368 11.11 -8.63 -6.31
C VAL A 368 9.58 -8.55 -6.30
N SER A 369 8.97 -8.79 -5.13
CA SER A 369 7.52 -8.74 -4.95
C SER A 369 6.93 -7.37 -5.24
N THR A 370 7.51 -6.33 -4.63
CA THR A 370 7.08 -4.94 -4.80
C THR A 370 7.29 -4.44 -6.22
N ALA A 371 8.42 -4.76 -6.85
CA ALA A 371 8.71 -4.40 -8.23
C ALA A 371 7.66 -4.97 -9.19
N LEU A 372 7.41 -6.28 -9.12
CA LEU A 372 6.43 -6.94 -9.98
C LEU A 372 5.02 -6.39 -9.76
N TRP A 373 4.60 -6.25 -8.51
CA TRP A 373 3.28 -5.75 -8.18
C TRP A 373 3.04 -4.33 -8.70
N LEU A 374 4.00 -3.42 -8.50
CA LEU A 374 3.88 -2.03 -8.96
C LEU A 374 3.92 -1.95 -10.49
N VAL A 375 4.84 -2.67 -11.15
CA VAL A 375 4.93 -2.68 -12.62
C VAL A 375 3.65 -3.20 -13.25
N ILE A 376 3.13 -4.34 -12.79
CA ILE A 376 1.88 -4.91 -13.29
C ILE A 376 0.70 -3.97 -13.01
N GLY A 377 0.65 -3.38 -11.81
CA GLY A 377 -0.42 -2.43 -11.45
C GLY A 377 -0.40 -1.17 -12.32
N ILE A 378 0.77 -0.60 -12.61
CA ILE A 378 0.93 0.55 -13.50
C ILE A 378 0.52 0.20 -14.93
N ILE A 379 0.93 -0.96 -15.44
CA ILE A 379 0.55 -1.44 -16.78
C ILE A 379 -0.98 -1.58 -16.87
N GLN A 380 -1.63 -2.16 -15.85
CA GLN A 380 -3.08 -2.26 -15.81
C GLN A 380 -3.75 -0.88 -15.80
N ILE A 381 -3.32 0.04 -14.92
CA ILE A 381 -3.89 1.39 -14.86
C ILE A 381 -3.74 2.09 -16.21
N MET A 382 -2.58 1.99 -16.85
CA MET A 382 -2.34 2.58 -18.18
C MET A 382 -3.24 1.94 -19.24
N PHE A 383 -3.40 0.61 -19.23
CA PHE A 383 -4.29 -0.09 -20.14
C PHE A 383 -5.75 0.36 -19.97
N PHE A 384 -6.25 0.41 -18.74
CA PHE A 384 -7.62 0.80 -18.48
C PHE A 384 -7.88 2.28 -18.82
N ALA A 385 -6.98 3.18 -18.42
CA ALA A 385 -7.14 4.61 -18.67
C ALA A 385 -7.00 5.00 -20.15
N VAL A 386 -6.06 4.39 -20.89
CA VAL A 386 -5.78 4.77 -22.29
C VAL A 386 -6.66 4.00 -23.27
N PHE A 387 -6.90 2.71 -23.02
CA PHE A 387 -7.60 1.84 -23.96
C PHE A 387 -9.03 1.51 -23.52
N TYR A 388 -9.22 0.94 -22.32
CA TYR A 388 -10.52 0.42 -21.91
C TYR A 388 -11.58 1.52 -21.77
N GLU A 389 -11.29 2.58 -21.01
CA GLU A 389 -12.20 3.70 -20.76
C GLU A 389 -12.54 4.46 -22.04
N ARG A 390 -11.59 4.54 -22.98
CA ARG A 390 -11.76 5.32 -24.22
C ARG A 390 -12.47 4.56 -25.34
N PHE A 391 -12.25 3.25 -25.44
CA PHE A 391 -12.74 2.46 -26.60
C PHE A 391 -13.78 1.40 -26.24
N ILE A 392 -13.89 0.99 -24.98
CA ILE A 392 -14.77 -0.11 -24.56
C ILE A 392 -15.89 0.44 -23.68
N GLU A 393 -15.56 0.91 -22.47
CA GLU A 393 -16.57 1.25 -21.48
C GLU A 393 -16.02 2.16 -20.39
N ASP A 394 -16.73 3.26 -20.13
CA ASP A 394 -16.53 4.14 -18.97
C ASP A 394 -17.79 4.11 -18.10
N LYS A 395 -17.77 3.27 -17.05
CA LYS A 395 -18.88 3.12 -16.10
C LYS A 395 -19.23 4.42 -15.38
N ILE A 396 -18.26 5.28 -15.11
CA ILE A 396 -18.47 6.53 -14.38
C ILE A 396 -19.20 7.54 -15.26
N ARG A 397 -18.79 7.67 -16.52
CA ARG A 397 -19.48 8.51 -17.50
C ARG A 397 -20.88 7.99 -17.84
N GLN A 398 -21.02 6.68 -18.05
CA GLN A 398 -22.33 6.05 -18.29
C GLN A 398 -23.32 6.33 -17.17
N PHE A 399 -22.88 6.32 -15.91
CA PHE A 399 -23.73 6.67 -14.78
C PHE A 399 -24.24 8.13 -14.84
N VAL A 400 -23.38 9.08 -15.24
CA VAL A 400 -23.77 10.49 -15.41
C VAL A 400 -24.79 10.64 -16.56
N ASP A 401 -24.55 9.97 -17.68
CA ASP A 401 -25.47 9.95 -18.82
C ASP A 401 -26.83 9.34 -18.43
N LEU A 402 -26.81 8.28 -17.62
CA LEU A 402 -28.02 7.66 -17.12
C LEU A 402 -28.84 8.60 -16.23
N CYS A 403 -28.18 9.37 -15.35
CA CYS A 403 -28.85 10.34 -14.50
C CYS A 403 -29.66 11.34 -15.34
N CYS A 404 -29.09 11.81 -16.46
CA CYS A 404 -29.76 12.72 -17.39
C CYS A 404 -30.93 12.07 -18.13
N MET A 405 -30.75 10.85 -18.63
CA MET A 405 -31.82 10.12 -19.31
C MET A 405 -32.98 9.76 -18.37
N SER A 406 -32.67 9.54 -17.09
CA SER A 406 -33.67 9.20 -16.06
C SER A 406 -34.32 10.42 -15.42
N ASN A 407 -33.93 11.64 -15.80
CA ASN A 407 -34.42 12.90 -15.22
C ASN A 407 -34.21 13.00 -13.70
N ILE A 408 -33.07 12.47 -13.20
CA ILE A 408 -32.72 12.41 -11.78
C ILE A 408 -31.33 12.99 -11.55
N SER A 409 -31.24 14.03 -10.72
CA SER A 409 -29.94 14.53 -10.25
C SER A 409 -29.49 13.81 -8.98
N VAL A 410 -28.18 13.67 -8.80
CA VAL A 410 -27.59 13.08 -7.60
C VAL A 410 -26.88 14.16 -6.79
N PHE A 411 -27.26 14.29 -5.53
CA PHE A 411 -26.66 15.23 -4.59
C PHE A 411 -25.92 14.45 -3.50
N LEU A 412 -24.60 14.65 -3.41
CA LEU A 412 -23.70 13.90 -2.56
C LEU A 412 -23.00 14.83 -1.58
N LEU A 413 -22.98 14.46 -0.31
CA LEU A 413 -22.21 15.13 0.73
C LEU A 413 -21.21 14.17 1.35
N SER A 414 -19.95 14.33 0.93
CA SER A 414 -18.81 13.58 1.47
C SER A 414 -18.36 14.11 2.84
N HIS A 415 -18.58 15.40 3.07
CA HIS A 415 -18.34 16.11 4.31
C HIS A 415 -19.53 17.03 4.60
N ARG A 416 -19.51 17.71 5.75
CA ARG A 416 -20.63 18.54 6.20
C ARG A 416 -21.03 19.61 5.18
N CYS A 417 -20.09 20.38 4.66
CA CYS A 417 -20.37 21.46 3.72
C CYS A 417 -19.73 21.22 2.35
N PHE A 418 -19.35 19.98 2.03
CA PHE A 418 -18.67 19.67 0.77
C PHE A 418 -19.07 18.30 0.22
N GLY A 419 -19.22 18.24 -1.09
CA GLY A 419 -19.39 16.98 -1.81
C GLY A 419 -19.52 17.21 -3.29
N TYR A 420 -20.47 16.53 -3.92
CA TYR A 420 -20.58 16.47 -5.37
C TYR A 420 -22.04 16.60 -5.80
N TYR A 421 -22.25 17.24 -6.95
CA TYR A 421 -23.56 17.32 -7.59
C TYR A 421 -23.43 16.80 -9.02
N ILE A 422 -24.28 15.83 -9.35
CA ILE A 422 -24.44 15.31 -10.70
C ILE A 422 -25.78 15.83 -11.20
N HIS A 423 -25.72 16.70 -12.20
CA HIS A 423 -26.88 17.24 -12.86
C HIS A 423 -27.47 16.18 -13.79
N GLY A 424 -28.73 15.81 -13.54
CA GLY A 424 -29.46 14.82 -14.31
C GLY A 424 -30.83 15.29 -14.77
N ARG A 425 -31.07 16.61 -14.86
CA ARG A 425 -32.33 17.13 -15.37
C ARG A 425 -32.39 16.91 -16.88
N SER A 426 -33.40 16.18 -17.35
CA SER A 426 -33.56 15.90 -18.77
C SER A 426 -33.90 17.18 -19.55
N VAL A 427 -33.27 17.34 -20.71
CA VAL A 427 -33.53 18.45 -21.64
C VAL A 427 -34.94 18.38 -22.26
N HIS A 428 -35.53 17.19 -22.25
CA HIS A 428 -36.90 16.94 -22.74
C HIS A 428 -37.97 17.17 -21.67
N GLY A 429 -37.57 17.46 -20.42
CA GLY A 429 -38.46 17.75 -19.29
C GLY A 429 -39.16 16.54 -18.66
N HIS A 430 -39.28 15.44 -19.41
CA HIS A 430 -39.86 14.17 -18.97
C HIS A 430 -38.98 13.00 -19.40
N ALA A 431 -38.88 11.97 -18.54
CA ALA A 431 -38.15 10.73 -18.85
C ALA A 431 -39.06 9.51 -19.00
N ASP A 432 -40.21 9.47 -18.30
CA ASP A 432 -41.18 8.37 -18.39
C ASP A 432 -41.97 8.45 -19.71
N THR A 433 -41.34 8.03 -20.80
CA THR A 433 -41.86 8.12 -22.17
C THR A 433 -41.97 6.74 -22.82
N ASN A 434 -42.73 6.63 -23.91
CA ASN A 434 -42.80 5.37 -24.66
C ASN A 434 -41.55 5.20 -25.55
N MET A 435 -41.36 4.00 -26.12
CA MET A 435 -40.18 3.69 -26.94
C MET A 435 -40.02 4.62 -28.16
N GLU A 436 -41.13 5.04 -28.77
CA GLU A 436 -41.12 5.92 -29.95
C GLU A 436 -40.64 7.33 -29.59
N GLU A 437 -41.19 7.91 -28.51
CA GLU A 437 -40.81 9.23 -28.00
C GLU A 437 -39.36 9.23 -27.50
N MET A 438 -38.93 8.17 -26.82
CA MET A 438 -37.53 8.02 -26.39
C MET A 438 -36.56 8.01 -27.58
N ASN A 439 -36.86 7.25 -28.63
CA ASN A 439 -36.04 7.23 -29.85
C ASN A 439 -36.03 8.58 -30.57
N MET A 440 -37.18 9.27 -30.61
CA MET A 440 -37.26 10.61 -31.20
C MET A 440 -36.43 11.63 -30.39
N ASN A 441 -36.45 11.55 -29.07
CA ASN A 441 -35.66 12.39 -28.17
C ASN A 441 -34.15 12.17 -28.39
N LEU A 442 -33.71 10.91 -28.41
CA LEU A 442 -32.31 10.56 -28.69
C LEU A 442 -31.86 11.03 -30.08
N LYS A 443 -32.74 10.94 -31.09
CA LYS A 443 -32.45 11.44 -32.44
C LYS A 443 -32.30 12.97 -32.45
N ARG A 444 -33.15 13.70 -31.73
CA ARG A 444 -33.05 15.17 -31.60
C ARG A 444 -31.77 15.58 -30.88
N GLU A 445 -31.34 14.83 -29.88
CA GLU A 445 -30.04 15.05 -29.22
C GLU A 445 -28.87 14.81 -30.19
N ALA A 446 -28.89 13.71 -30.94
CA ALA A 446 -27.85 13.40 -31.93
C ALA A 446 -27.76 14.44 -33.06
N GLU A 447 -28.90 15.02 -33.45
CA GLU A 447 -28.98 16.08 -34.46
C GLU A 447 -28.77 17.50 -33.88
N ASN A 448 -28.45 17.63 -32.58
CA ASN A 448 -28.30 18.92 -31.87
C ASN A 448 -29.53 19.84 -31.99
N LEU A 449 -30.73 19.27 -32.05
CA LEU A 449 -32.02 19.99 -32.15
C LEU A 449 -32.60 20.38 -30.78
N CYS A 450 -31.87 20.13 -29.69
CA CYS A 450 -32.27 20.46 -28.33
C CYS A 450 -31.13 21.17 -27.58
N SER A 451 -31.44 21.74 -26.41
CA SER A 451 -30.43 22.31 -25.52
C SER A 451 -29.45 21.24 -25.06
N GLN A 452 -28.21 21.65 -24.77
CA GLN A 452 -27.21 20.77 -24.16
C GLN A 452 -27.61 20.34 -22.74
N ARG A 453 -27.08 19.21 -22.28
CA ARG A 453 -27.45 18.55 -21.02
C ARG A 453 -26.86 19.18 -19.74
N GLY A 454 -26.04 20.22 -19.84
CA GLY A 454 -25.38 20.83 -18.68
C GLY A 454 -26.31 21.68 -17.80
N LEU A 455 -25.86 21.96 -16.58
CA LEU A 455 -26.62 22.78 -15.62
C LEU A 455 -26.80 24.23 -16.08
N VAL A 456 -25.77 24.78 -16.76
CA VAL A 456 -25.82 26.13 -17.34
C VAL A 456 -26.32 26.03 -18.77
N PRO A 457 -27.21 26.94 -19.22
CA PRO A 457 -27.65 26.97 -20.61
C PRO A 457 -26.48 26.97 -21.60
N ASN A 458 -26.56 26.12 -22.63
CA ASN A 458 -25.53 25.96 -23.66
C ASN A 458 -24.17 25.45 -23.14
N THR A 459 -24.18 24.63 -22.09
CA THR A 459 -22.99 23.91 -21.63
C THR A 459 -23.26 22.41 -21.56
N GLU A 460 -22.21 21.60 -21.64
CA GLU A 460 -22.29 20.13 -21.46
C GLU A 460 -21.91 19.69 -20.04
N GLY A 461 -21.43 20.62 -19.19
CA GLY A 461 -20.96 20.32 -17.84
C GLY A 461 -22.09 19.84 -16.93
N GLN A 462 -22.05 18.56 -16.55
CA GLN A 462 -23.04 17.90 -15.69
C GLN A 462 -22.54 17.64 -14.27
N THR A 463 -21.24 17.51 -14.08
CA THR A 463 -20.64 17.18 -12.79
C THR A 463 -19.98 18.38 -12.12
N PHE A 464 -20.23 18.51 -10.83
CA PHE A 464 -19.77 19.64 -10.03
C PHE A 464 -19.25 19.18 -8.67
N GLN A 465 -18.17 19.79 -8.19
CA GLN A 465 -17.82 19.74 -6.76
C GLN A 465 -18.50 20.89 -6.05
N ILE A 466 -19.23 20.61 -4.98
CA ILE A 466 -20.04 21.62 -4.31
C ILE A 466 -19.44 21.96 -2.95
N ALA A 467 -19.31 23.25 -2.67
CA ALA A 467 -19.01 23.79 -1.34
C ALA A 467 -20.21 24.63 -0.90
N ILE A 468 -20.91 24.18 0.13
CA ILE A 468 -22.22 24.70 0.51
C ILE A 468 -22.10 25.70 1.66
N SER A 469 -22.90 26.76 1.63
CA SER A 469 -22.99 27.71 2.73
C SER A 469 -23.57 27.09 4.01
N SER A 470 -23.20 27.63 5.16
CA SER A 470 -23.68 27.15 6.46
C SER A 470 -25.21 27.23 6.59
N GLN A 471 -25.84 28.23 5.97
CA GLN A 471 -27.29 28.43 5.96
C GLN A 471 -28.00 27.31 5.20
N MET A 472 -27.59 27.01 3.97
CA MET A 472 -28.17 25.92 3.17
C MET A 472 -27.99 24.58 3.90
N ARG A 473 -26.83 24.33 4.49
CA ARG A 473 -26.58 23.10 5.26
C ARG A 473 -27.49 22.97 6.47
N GLN A 474 -27.77 24.04 7.22
CA GLN A 474 -28.72 24.00 8.34
C GLN A 474 -30.14 23.66 7.89
N HIS A 475 -30.59 24.20 6.74
CA HIS A 475 -31.90 23.85 6.18
C HIS A 475 -31.96 22.39 5.75
N TYR A 476 -30.90 21.89 5.10
CA TYR A 476 -30.75 20.48 4.75
C TYR A 476 -30.84 19.60 6.01
N ASP A 477 -30.07 19.90 7.05
CA ASP A 477 -30.03 19.12 8.30
C ASP A 477 -31.41 19.05 8.98
N ARG A 478 -32.16 20.16 9.05
CA ARG A 478 -33.52 20.17 9.64
C ARG A 478 -34.50 19.25 8.92
N ILE A 479 -34.47 19.23 7.59
CA ILE A 479 -35.34 18.36 6.80
C ILE A 479 -34.88 16.89 6.94
N HIS A 480 -33.56 16.66 6.90
CA HIS A 480 -32.96 15.33 7.00
C HIS A 480 -33.13 14.67 8.38
N GLU A 481 -33.10 15.44 9.46
CA GLU A 481 -33.42 14.95 10.81
C GLU A 481 -34.85 14.40 10.86
N THR A 482 -35.79 15.04 10.15
CA THR A 482 -37.17 14.56 10.07
C THR A 482 -37.28 13.24 9.30
N LEU A 483 -36.43 13.01 8.29
CA LEU A 483 -36.32 11.72 7.58
C LEU A 483 -35.74 10.60 8.45
N THR A 484 -34.77 10.93 9.32
CA THR A 484 -33.95 9.94 10.05
C THR A 484 -34.44 9.63 11.46
N ARG A 485 -35.40 10.39 12.01
CA ARG A 485 -35.91 10.22 13.38
C ARG A 485 -36.70 8.91 13.56
N LYS A 486 -35.98 7.80 13.71
CA LYS A 486 -36.52 6.49 14.15
C LYS A 486 -36.43 6.28 15.67
N ASN A 487 -35.63 7.07 16.39
CA ASN A 487 -35.27 6.82 17.80
C ASN A 487 -35.62 8.00 18.73
N GLY A 488 -36.91 8.34 18.85
CA GLY A 488 -37.40 9.12 20.00
C GLY A 488 -37.63 8.20 21.22
N PRO A 489 -37.69 8.75 22.46
CA PRO A 489 -37.98 7.94 23.65
C PRO A 489 -39.27 7.14 23.46
N ALA A 490 -39.23 5.86 23.83
CA ALA A 490 -40.19 4.79 23.53
C ALA A 490 -41.65 5.01 23.99
N ARG A 491 -42.01 6.19 24.52
CA ARG A 491 -43.36 6.53 25.00
C ARG A 491 -44.30 7.12 23.92
N LEU A 492 -43.83 7.28 22.68
CA LEU A 492 -44.60 7.85 21.56
C LEU A 492 -44.46 7.01 20.28
N LEU A 493 -44.45 5.67 20.38
CA LEU A 493 -44.58 4.80 19.21
C LEU A 493 -46.02 4.86 18.68
N SER A 494 -46.33 5.92 17.92
CA SER A 494 -47.46 5.90 17.01
C SER A 494 -47.21 4.84 15.93
N SER A 495 -48.27 4.16 15.50
CA SER A 495 -48.31 3.15 14.44
C SER A 495 -47.23 3.29 13.35
N SER A 496 -46.62 2.17 12.93
CA SER A 496 -45.63 2.09 11.85
C SER A 496 -46.06 2.80 10.55
N ALA A 497 -47.36 2.86 10.27
CA ALA A 497 -47.92 3.59 9.13
C ALA A 497 -47.69 5.11 9.22
N THR A 498 -47.77 5.69 10.43
CA THR A 498 -47.58 7.13 10.65
C THR A 498 -46.12 7.56 10.46
N THR A 499 -45.16 6.69 10.78
CA THR A 499 -43.73 6.95 10.58
C THR A 499 -43.36 6.90 9.09
N PHE A 500 -43.96 5.96 8.34
CA PHE A 500 -43.75 5.84 6.90
C PHE A 500 -44.29 7.06 6.14
N GLU A 501 -45.52 7.51 6.45
CA GLU A 501 -46.07 8.73 5.84
C GLU A 501 -45.24 9.99 6.14
N GLN A 502 -44.69 10.10 7.35
CA GLN A 502 -43.80 11.21 7.72
C GLN A 502 -42.50 11.17 6.89
N SER A 503 -41.91 10.00 6.69
CA SER A 503 -40.69 9.85 5.88
C SER A 503 -40.91 10.23 4.40
N ILE A 504 -42.05 9.87 3.82
CA ILE A 504 -42.42 10.25 2.44
C ILE A 504 -42.63 11.77 2.32
N LYS A 505 -43.34 12.38 3.28
CA LYS A 505 -43.53 13.84 3.29
C LYS A 505 -42.21 14.58 3.41
N ALA A 506 -41.30 14.10 4.26
CA ALA A 506 -39.97 14.66 4.41
C ALA A 506 -39.13 14.51 3.13
N TYR A 507 -39.22 13.37 2.43
CA TYR A 507 -38.57 13.18 1.13
C TYR A 507 -39.08 14.16 0.06
N HIS A 508 -40.39 14.33 -0.09
CA HIS A 508 -40.93 15.32 -1.02
C HIS A 508 -40.56 16.76 -0.65
N THR A 509 -40.48 17.05 0.65
CA THR A 509 -40.02 18.35 1.14
C THR A 509 -38.55 18.60 0.78
N MET A 510 -37.70 17.58 0.95
CA MET A 510 -36.29 17.64 0.56
C MET A 510 -36.12 17.78 -0.96
N ASN A 511 -36.86 17.00 -1.75
CA ASN A 511 -36.82 17.07 -3.21
C ASN A 511 -37.22 18.47 -3.71
N LYS A 512 -38.29 19.03 -3.14
CA LYS A 512 -38.74 20.39 -3.48
C LYS A 512 -37.71 21.44 -3.08
N PHE A 513 -37.12 21.33 -1.89
CA PHE A 513 -36.10 22.26 -1.39
C PHE A 513 -34.83 22.24 -2.25
N LEU A 514 -34.31 21.05 -2.55
CA LEU A 514 -33.11 20.93 -3.39
C LEU A 514 -33.40 21.37 -4.84
N GLY A 515 -34.57 21.03 -5.39
CA GLY A 515 -35.00 21.53 -6.69
C GLY A 515 -35.07 23.06 -6.74
N SER A 516 -35.69 23.70 -5.73
CA SER A 516 -35.78 25.16 -5.65
C SER A 516 -34.43 25.84 -5.39
N PHE A 517 -33.51 25.19 -4.67
CA PHE A 517 -32.14 25.64 -4.50
C PHE A 517 -31.37 25.64 -5.82
N ILE A 518 -31.45 24.56 -6.61
CA ILE A 518 -30.80 24.47 -7.92
C ILE A 518 -31.40 25.46 -8.92
N ASP A 519 -32.70 25.70 -8.88
CA ASP A 519 -33.42 26.69 -9.72
C ASP A 519 -33.21 28.17 -9.27
N HIS A 520 -32.27 28.45 -8.36
CA HIS A 520 -31.95 29.80 -7.86
C HIS A 520 -33.14 30.55 -7.22
N VAL A 521 -34.14 29.82 -6.68
CA VAL A 521 -35.34 30.44 -6.08
C VAL A 521 -35.01 31.17 -4.77
N HIS A 522 -34.05 30.65 -4.01
CA HIS A 522 -33.65 31.18 -2.70
C HIS A 522 -32.43 32.11 -2.82
N LYS A 523 -32.66 33.40 -3.06
CA LYS A 523 -31.58 34.41 -3.25
C LYS A 523 -30.58 34.51 -2.09
N GLU A 524 -31.03 34.24 -0.86
CA GLU A 524 -30.19 34.28 0.35
C GLU A 524 -29.23 33.10 0.45
N MET A 525 -29.62 31.94 -0.08
CA MET A 525 -28.83 30.70 -0.08
C MET A 525 -28.36 30.35 -1.48
N ASP A 526 -28.16 31.35 -2.33
CA ASP A 526 -27.86 31.17 -3.74
C ASP A 526 -26.47 30.54 -3.97
N TYR A 527 -26.22 30.05 -5.18
CA TYR A 527 -24.91 29.52 -5.58
C TYR A 527 -24.39 30.19 -6.85
N PHE A 528 -23.07 30.15 -7.03
CA PHE A 528 -22.44 30.53 -8.29
C PHE A 528 -21.49 29.43 -8.76
N ILE A 529 -21.28 29.38 -10.07
CA ILE A 529 -20.44 28.39 -10.74
C ILE A 529 -19.08 29.01 -11.04
N LYS A 530 -17.99 28.27 -10.78
CA LYS A 530 -16.62 28.73 -10.95
C LYS A 530 -15.67 27.57 -11.29
N ASP A 531 -14.60 27.83 -12.03
CA ASP A 531 -13.53 26.84 -12.20
C ASP A 531 -12.51 26.86 -11.05
N LYS A 532 -12.05 25.67 -10.65
CA LYS A 532 -10.92 25.55 -9.72
C LYS A 532 -9.64 26.05 -10.36
N LEU A 533 -8.89 26.85 -9.60
CA LEU A 533 -7.54 27.27 -9.95
C LEU A 533 -6.61 26.05 -10.02
N LEU A 534 -5.54 26.16 -10.80
CA LEU A 534 -4.56 25.07 -10.97
C LEU A 534 -3.96 24.63 -9.62
N LEU A 535 -3.64 25.57 -8.73
CA LEU A 535 -3.15 25.25 -7.39
C LEU A 535 -4.22 24.57 -6.50
N GLU A 536 -5.49 24.93 -6.64
CA GLU A 536 -6.59 24.26 -5.92
C GLU A 536 -6.76 22.82 -6.42
N ARG A 537 -6.55 22.57 -7.72
CA ARG A 537 -6.56 21.22 -8.32
C ARG A 537 -5.38 20.38 -7.84
N ILE A 538 -4.16 20.93 -7.80
CA ILE A 538 -2.95 20.20 -7.37
C ILE A 538 -2.97 19.90 -5.86
N LEU A 539 -3.29 20.90 -5.04
CA LEU A 539 -3.32 20.74 -3.58
C LEU A 539 -4.55 20.00 -3.09
N GLY A 540 -5.59 19.91 -3.93
CA GLY A 540 -6.88 19.35 -3.53
C GLY A 540 -7.51 20.12 -2.38
N MET A 541 -7.36 21.44 -2.38
CA MET A 541 -7.89 22.35 -1.35
C MET A 541 -8.52 23.57 -2.02
N GLU A 542 -9.70 23.95 -1.57
CA GLU A 542 -10.42 25.14 -2.03
C GLU A 542 -9.89 26.38 -1.28
N PHE A 543 -9.50 27.44 -2.01
CA PHE A 543 -8.99 28.67 -1.40
C PHE A 543 -10.11 29.59 -0.90
N MET A 544 -11.26 29.55 -1.56
CA MET A 544 -12.45 30.33 -1.17
C MET A 544 -13.36 29.56 -0.24
N GLU A 545 -13.85 30.23 0.81
CA GLU A 545 -14.83 29.69 1.74
C GLU A 545 -16.25 30.16 1.37
N PRO A 546 -17.26 29.27 1.38
CA PRO A 546 -18.65 29.62 1.06
C PRO A 546 -19.31 30.33 2.26
N MET A 547 -19.03 31.63 2.42
CA MET A 547 -19.55 32.45 3.51
C MET A 547 -21.06 32.73 3.34
N GLU A 548 -21.43 33.42 2.25
CA GLU A 548 -22.82 33.83 1.97
C GLU A 548 -23.47 32.91 0.94
N LYS A 549 -22.78 32.69 -0.19
CA LYS A 549 -23.24 31.84 -1.29
C LYS A 549 -22.50 30.52 -1.35
N SER A 550 -23.19 29.49 -1.83
CA SER A 550 -22.58 28.20 -2.15
C SER A 550 -21.78 28.30 -3.44
N ILE A 551 -20.78 27.44 -3.62
CA ILE A 551 -19.87 27.44 -4.77
C ILE A 551 -19.96 26.10 -5.47
N PHE A 552 -20.21 26.13 -6.76
CA PHE A 552 -20.22 24.96 -7.64
C PHE A 552 -18.98 25.02 -8.51
N TYR A 553 -18.08 24.07 -8.33
CA TYR A 553 -16.88 23.95 -9.15
C TYR A 553 -17.12 23.01 -10.31
N ASN A 554 -16.89 23.46 -11.54
CA ASN A 554 -16.95 22.58 -12.72
C ASN A 554 -15.97 21.40 -12.54
N ASP A 555 -16.45 20.19 -12.82
CA ASP A 555 -15.70 18.96 -12.59
C ASP A 555 -15.69 18.07 -13.84
N GLU A 556 -14.71 18.29 -14.72
CA GLU A 556 -14.54 17.51 -15.96
C GLU A 556 -13.96 16.11 -15.73
N VAL A 557 -13.41 15.82 -14.54
CA VAL A 557 -12.64 14.60 -14.25
C VAL A 557 -13.47 13.59 -13.43
N TYR A 558 -14.77 13.81 -13.28
CA TYR A 558 -15.67 12.96 -12.49
C TYR A 558 -15.13 12.67 -11.08
N SER A 559 -14.70 13.72 -10.37
CA SER A 559 -14.08 13.64 -9.04
C SER A 559 -14.98 13.05 -7.94
N PHE A 560 -16.30 12.97 -8.19
CA PHE A 560 -17.23 12.23 -7.35
C PHE A 560 -16.83 10.76 -7.19
N SER A 561 -16.09 10.20 -8.14
CA SER A 561 -15.51 8.86 -8.04
C SER A 561 -14.62 8.64 -6.80
N SER A 562 -14.13 9.70 -6.14
CA SER A 562 -13.43 9.64 -4.85
C SER A 562 -14.28 9.06 -3.70
N VAL A 563 -15.60 9.08 -3.84
CA VAL A 563 -16.58 8.42 -2.95
C VAL A 563 -16.64 6.91 -3.18
N LEU A 564 -16.18 6.45 -4.35
CA LEU A 564 -16.20 5.06 -4.79
C LEU A 564 -14.79 4.45 -4.68
N TYR A 565 -14.69 3.13 -4.89
CA TYR A 565 -13.40 2.46 -5.01
C TYR A 565 -12.60 2.96 -6.21
N TYR A 566 -13.29 3.22 -7.33
CA TYR A 566 -12.71 3.69 -8.59
C TYR A 566 -11.78 4.91 -8.42
N GLY A 567 -12.16 5.92 -7.63
CA GLY A 567 -11.32 7.11 -7.39
C GLY A 567 -10.17 6.91 -6.38
N ASN A 568 -10.04 5.73 -5.76
CA ASN A 568 -9.06 5.46 -4.71
C ASN A 568 -8.12 4.29 -5.03
N GLU A 569 -7.98 3.95 -6.31
CA GLU A 569 -7.19 2.80 -6.78
C GLU A 569 -5.77 2.75 -6.21
N ALA A 570 -5.05 3.87 -6.19
CA ALA A 570 -3.69 3.92 -5.65
C ALA A 570 -3.62 3.53 -4.17
N THR A 571 -4.63 3.90 -3.36
CA THR A 571 -4.66 3.52 -1.94
C THR A 571 -4.93 2.03 -1.77
N LEU A 572 -5.85 1.48 -2.57
CA LEU A 572 -6.19 0.06 -2.57
C LEU A 572 -5.00 -0.79 -3.03
N LEU A 573 -4.35 -0.41 -4.15
CA LEU A 573 -3.19 -1.11 -4.70
C LEU A 573 -2.01 -1.15 -3.73
N ILE A 574 -1.72 -0.04 -3.04
CA ILE A 574 -0.64 0.02 -2.04
C ILE A 574 -0.99 -0.79 -0.79
N TYR A 575 -2.25 -0.75 -0.36
CA TYR A 575 -2.70 -1.55 0.79
C TYR A 575 -2.56 -3.05 0.51
N ASP A 576 -3.06 -3.51 -0.65
CA ASP A 576 -2.95 -4.89 -1.08
C ASP A 576 -1.47 -5.33 -1.25
N LEU A 577 -0.62 -4.45 -1.80
CA LEU A 577 0.82 -4.68 -1.90
C LEU A 577 1.47 -4.91 -0.54
N LEU A 578 1.22 -4.00 0.41
CA LEU A 578 1.84 -4.06 1.73
C LEU A 578 1.35 -5.28 2.50
N PHE A 579 0.06 -5.64 2.37
CA PHE A 579 -0.48 -6.86 2.95
C PHE A 579 0.19 -8.10 2.37
N PHE A 580 0.29 -8.20 1.04
CA PHE A 580 1.00 -9.29 0.35
C PHE A 580 2.44 -9.42 0.87
N CYS A 581 3.17 -8.31 0.96
CA CYS A 581 4.55 -8.29 1.41
C CYS A 581 4.72 -8.69 2.87
N VAL A 582 3.84 -8.23 3.78
CA VAL A 582 3.93 -8.59 5.21
C VAL A 582 3.65 -10.07 5.42
N VAL A 583 2.65 -10.62 4.72
CA VAL A 583 2.35 -12.06 4.78
C VAL A 583 3.52 -12.88 4.23
N ASP A 584 4.10 -12.47 3.09
CA ASP A 584 5.27 -13.17 2.53
C ASP A 584 6.50 -13.06 3.44
N LEU A 585 6.77 -11.90 4.04
CA LEU A 585 7.90 -11.75 4.97
C LEU A 585 7.74 -12.60 6.24
N ALA A 586 6.50 -12.82 6.69
CA ALA A 586 6.20 -13.65 7.86
C ALA A 586 6.24 -15.16 7.54
N CYS A 587 5.65 -15.58 6.43
CA CYS A 587 5.46 -17.00 6.08
C CYS A 587 6.47 -17.54 5.06
N GLN A 588 7.23 -16.68 4.39
CA GLN A 588 8.13 -16.99 3.29
C GLN A 588 7.49 -17.84 2.19
N ASN A 589 6.23 -17.55 1.87
CA ASN A 589 5.43 -18.28 0.89
C ASN A 589 4.56 -17.34 0.05
N PHE A 590 4.90 -17.21 -1.24
CA PHE A 590 4.19 -16.33 -2.16
C PHE A 590 2.77 -16.81 -2.49
N ILE A 591 2.55 -18.12 -2.52
CA ILE A 591 1.23 -18.71 -2.79
C ILE A 591 0.27 -18.37 -1.65
N LEU A 592 0.72 -18.55 -0.41
CA LEU A 592 -0.08 -18.19 0.77
C LEU A 592 -0.35 -16.69 0.82
N ALA A 593 0.67 -15.86 0.55
CA ALA A 593 0.51 -14.41 0.47
C ALA A 593 -0.50 -13.99 -0.59
N ALA A 594 -0.45 -14.58 -1.79
CA ALA A 594 -1.39 -14.32 -2.87
C ALA A 594 -2.83 -14.69 -2.47
N PHE A 595 -3.03 -15.90 -1.93
CA PHE A 595 -4.34 -16.37 -1.49
C PHE A 595 -4.95 -15.47 -0.41
N LEU A 596 -4.18 -15.15 0.63
CA LEU A 596 -4.65 -14.29 1.71
C LEU A 596 -4.94 -12.86 1.22
N THR A 597 -4.13 -12.34 0.30
CA THR A 597 -4.36 -10.99 -0.26
C THR A 597 -5.66 -10.94 -1.06
N TYR A 598 -5.93 -11.96 -1.89
CA TYR A 598 -7.19 -12.04 -2.62
C TYR A 598 -8.39 -12.20 -1.67
N LEU A 599 -8.27 -13.06 -0.64
CA LEU A 599 -9.31 -13.22 0.38
C LEU A 599 -9.60 -11.88 1.10
N GLN A 600 -8.56 -11.13 1.45
CA GLN A 600 -8.67 -9.80 2.04
C GLN A 600 -9.41 -8.81 1.13
N GLN A 601 -9.09 -8.79 -0.17
CA GLN A 601 -9.79 -7.95 -1.16
C GLN A 601 -11.28 -8.30 -1.22
N GLU A 602 -11.62 -9.59 -1.26
CA GLU A 602 -13.00 -10.07 -1.30
C GLU A 602 -13.80 -9.71 -0.05
N ILE A 603 -13.19 -9.85 1.14
CA ILE A 603 -13.81 -9.46 2.41
C ILE A 603 -14.14 -7.96 2.41
N PHE A 604 -13.19 -7.10 2.04
CA PHE A 604 -13.44 -5.65 2.02
C PHE A 604 -14.43 -5.23 0.92
N ARG A 605 -14.44 -5.92 -0.22
CA ARG A 605 -15.45 -5.71 -1.27
C ARG A 605 -16.84 -6.06 -0.74
N PHE A 606 -16.98 -7.21 -0.08
CA PHE A 606 -18.23 -7.66 0.51
C PHE A 606 -18.76 -6.71 1.60
N ILE A 607 -17.87 -6.28 2.51
CA ILE A 607 -18.21 -5.31 3.56
C ILE A 607 -18.68 -3.99 2.93
N ARG A 608 -17.95 -3.46 1.94
CA ARG A 608 -18.32 -2.21 1.26
C ARG A 608 -19.67 -2.33 0.58
N ASN A 609 -19.92 -3.43 -0.15
CA ASN A 609 -21.18 -3.65 -0.85
C ASN A 609 -22.36 -3.69 0.13
N ILE A 610 -22.32 -4.54 1.16
CA ILE A 610 -23.44 -4.69 2.10
C ILE A 610 -23.71 -3.41 2.89
N VAL A 611 -22.66 -2.78 3.43
CA VAL A 611 -22.85 -1.58 4.25
C VAL A 611 -23.21 -0.37 3.37
N GLY A 612 -22.63 -0.29 2.18
CA GLY A 612 -22.95 0.72 1.17
C GLY A 612 -24.40 0.63 0.69
N GLN A 613 -24.89 -0.57 0.36
CA GLN A 613 -26.27 -0.86 -0.01
C GLN A 613 -27.24 -0.45 1.11
N LYS A 614 -26.94 -0.82 2.37
CA LYS A 614 -27.74 -0.41 3.54
C LYS A 614 -27.77 1.10 3.74
N ASN A 615 -26.62 1.77 3.60
CA ASN A 615 -26.55 3.23 3.71
C ASN A 615 -27.36 3.90 2.58
N LEU A 616 -27.22 3.41 1.34
CA LEU A 616 -27.97 3.91 0.19
C LEU A 616 -29.48 3.80 0.41
N ALA A 617 -29.97 2.61 0.76
CA ALA A 617 -31.38 2.36 1.07
C ALA A 617 -31.90 3.28 2.19
N SER A 618 -31.12 3.41 3.27
CA SER A 618 -31.51 4.23 4.42
C SER A 618 -31.56 5.73 4.11
N LYS A 619 -30.69 6.23 3.22
CA LYS A 619 -30.57 7.67 2.92
C LYS A 619 -31.51 8.12 1.80
N THR A 620 -31.82 7.23 0.87
CA THR A 620 -32.65 7.53 -0.31
C THR A 620 -34.10 7.06 -0.18
N LEU A 621 -34.46 6.39 0.92
CA LEU A 621 -35.74 5.71 1.14
C LEU A 621 -36.07 4.61 0.12
N VAL A 622 -35.11 4.22 -0.71
CA VAL A 622 -35.23 3.08 -1.62
C VAL A 622 -35.24 1.78 -0.82
N ASP A 623 -36.20 0.89 -1.11
CA ASP A 623 -36.23 -0.43 -0.46
C ASP A 623 -35.02 -1.25 -0.92
N GLN A 624 -34.31 -1.85 0.05
CA GLN A 624 -33.09 -2.63 -0.18
C GLN A 624 -33.32 -3.78 -1.17
N ARG A 625 -34.55 -4.31 -1.29
CA ARG A 625 -34.89 -5.40 -2.23
C ARG A 625 -34.73 -5.02 -3.70
N PHE A 626 -34.71 -3.72 -4.03
CA PHE A 626 -34.50 -3.23 -5.39
C PHE A 626 -33.03 -2.91 -5.69
N LEU A 627 -32.15 -2.99 -4.70
CA LEU A 627 -30.71 -2.81 -4.87
C LEU A 627 -30.08 -4.19 -5.06
N ILE A 628 -29.65 -4.50 -6.26
CA ILE A 628 -29.07 -5.80 -6.63
C ILE A 628 -27.54 -5.73 -6.59
#